data_AF-A0A9D6VSA5-F1
#
_entry.id   AF-A0A9D6VSA5-F1
#
_cell.length_a   1.000
_cell.length_b   1.000
_cell.length_c   1.000
_cell.angle_alpha   90.00
_cell.angle_beta   90.00
_cell.angle_gamma   90.00
#
_symmetry.space_group_name_H-M   'P 1'
#
loop_
_entity.id
_entity.type
_entity.pdbx_description
1 polymer ?
#
loop_
_entity_poly.entity_id
_entity_poly.type
_entity_poly.pdbx_seq_one_letter_code
_entity_poly.pdbx_strand_id
1 'polypeptide(L)'
;MIKATIIGHRETVERLRGVVPDVRAELRKAVERQSIKLSSKVKAQKLSGQVLNVRTGRLRRSINHRIVEQGTRITGHVGTAVEYAKEHEFGFKGVVTVREHLRKAKGGKTATVRAHSQRVNLPARSFLRSALAESLFDIRAALQQAAHSAAKRAFDRR
;
A
#
# COMPACT_ATOMS: atom_id res chain seq x y z
N MET A 1 22.40 -7.21 -51.43
CA MET A 1 22.64 -6.41 -50.22
C MET A 1 21.43 -5.50 -50.02
N ILE A 2 20.58 -5.75 -49.03
CA ILE A 2 19.33 -4.98 -48.83
C ILE A 2 19.66 -3.73 -48.00
N LYS A 3 19.42 -2.54 -48.57
CA LYS A 3 19.47 -1.26 -47.83
C LYS A 3 18.08 -0.99 -47.25
N ALA A 4 17.96 -1.03 -45.92
CA ALA A 4 16.78 -0.55 -45.22
C ALA A 4 17.04 0.90 -44.77
N THR A 5 16.14 1.81 -45.14
CA THR A 5 16.25 3.25 -44.80
C THR A 5 15.03 3.63 -43.97
N ILE A 6 15.25 4.13 -42.76
CA ILE A 6 14.16 4.58 -41.88
C ILE A 6 13.78 6.02 -42.27
N ILE A 7 12.67 6.17 -42.98
CA ILE A 7 12.11 7.48 -43.35
C ILE A 7 11.38 8.04 -42.12
N GLY A 8 11.63 9.29 -41.76
CA GLY A 8 10.96 9.97 -40.63
C GLY A 8 11.54 9.71 -39.24
N HIS A 9 12.70 9.02 -39.12
CA HIS A 9 13.33 8.70 -37.84
C HIS A 9 13.35 9.89 -36.87
N ARG A 10 13.84 11.06 -37.32
CA ARG A 10 14.12 12.19 -36.41
C ARG A 10 12.83 12.74 -35.82
N GLU A 11 11.79 12.80 -36.65
CA GLU A 11 10.46 13.24 -36.23
C GLU A 11 9.80 12.23 -35.29
N THR A 12 9.91 10.93 -35.56
CA THR A 12 9.39 9.88 -34.67
C THR A 12 10.08 9.89 -33.31
N VAL A 13 11.41 10.09 -33.28
CA VAL A 13 12.17 10.16 -32.02
C VAL A 13 11.74 11.37 -31.18
N GLU A 14 11.60 12.55 -31.80
CA GLU A 14 11.12 13.75 -31.10
C GLU A 14 9.67 13.59 -30.63
N ARG A 15 8.80 12.95 -31.43
CA ARG A 15 7.44 12.60 -31.01
C ARG A 15 7.44 11.71 -29.76
N LEU A 16 8.22 10.63 -29.77
CA LEU A 16 8.32 9.72 -28.62
C LEU A 16 8.88 10.41 -27.37
N ARG A 17 9.88 11.29 -27.53
CA ARG A 17 10.44 12.09 -26.41
C ARG A 17 9.37 12.97 -25.75
N GLY A 18 8.46 13.56 -26.52
CA GLY A 18 7.35 14.36 -26.01
C GLY A 18 6.25 13.56 -25.31
N VAL A 19 6.07 12.28 -25.65
CA VAL A 19 5.03 11.40 -25.07
C VAL A 19 5.40 10.93 -23.67
N VAL A 20 6.69 10.71 -23.38
CA VAL A 20 7.15 10.12 -22.11
C VAL A 20 6.73 10.92 -20.86
N PRO A 21 6.86 12.26 -20.81
CA PRO A 21 6.40 13.04 -19.66
C PRO A 21 4.89 12.91 -19.39
N ASP A 22 4.07 12.90 -20.45
CA ASP A 22 2.62 12.76 -20.35
C ASP A 22 2.22 11.38 -19.82
N VAL A 23 2.83 10.32 -20.35
CA VAL A 23 2.62 8.95 -19.87
C VAL A 23 3.04 8.83 -18.41
N ARG A 24 4.19 9.42 -18.03
CA ARG A 24 4.67 9.40 -16.65
C ARG A 24 3.71 10.14 -15.71
N ALA A 25 3.21 11.31 -16.10
CA ALA A 25 2.27 12.08 -15.28
C ALA A 25 0.95 11.31 -15.06
N GLU A 26 0.43 10.66 -16.09
CA GLU A 26 -0.79 9.86 -15.97
C GLU A 26 -0.57 8.58 -15.18
N LEU A 27 0.59 7.93 -15.32
CA LEU A 27 0.97 6.80 -14.47
C LEU A 27 1.08 7.21 -13.01
N ARG A 28 1.69 8.37 -12.70
CA ARG A 28 1.74 8.90 -11.32
C ARG A 28 0.34 9.04 -10.73
N LYS A 29 -0.58 9.69 -11.46
CA LYS A 29 -1.98 9.85 -11.02
C LYS A 29 -2.68 8.50 -10.83
N ALA A 30 -2.42 7.54 -11.71
CA ALA A 30 -3.00 6.20 -11.59
C ALA A 30 -2.49 5.47 -10.34
N VAL A 31 -1.18 5.50 -10.06
CA VAL A 31 -0.59 4.93 -8.85
C VAL A 31 -1.16 5.60 -7.60
N GLU A 32 -1.31 6.92 -7.60
CA GLU A 32 -1.89 7.67 -6.49
C GLU A 32 -3.34 7.28 -6.20
N ARG A 33 -4.20 7.28 -7.24
CA ARG A 33 -5.60 6.85 -7.13
C ARG A 33 -5.71 5.41 -6.61
N GLN A 34 -4.89 4.50 -7.11
CA GLN A 34 -4.89 3.11 -6.65
C GLN A 34 -4.39 2.97 -5.22
N SER A 35 -3.41 3.77 -4.80
CA SER A 35 -2.93 3.79 -3.41
C SER A 35 -4.01 4.30 -2.45
N ILE A 36 -4.75 5.34 -2.84
CA ILE A 36 -5.92 5.84 -2.10
C ILE A 36 -6.99 4.74 -2.01
N LYS A 37 -7.38 4.13 -3.13
CA LYS A 37 -8.39 3.06 -3.18
C LYS A 37 -7.99 1.88 -2.29
N LEU A 38 -6.73 1.45 -2.34
CA LEU A 38 -6.21 0.38 -1.50
C LEU A 38 -6.27 0.76 -0.01
N SER A 39 -5.84 1.98 0.36
CA SER A 39 -5.91 2.44 1.74
C SER A 39 -7.35 2.48 2.28
N SER A 40 -8.31 2.90 1.45
CA SER A 40 -9.74 2.90 1.78
C SER A 40 -10.28 1.48 1.93
N LYS A 41 -9.91 0.55 1.05
CA LYS A 41 -10.28 -0.87 1.13
C LYS A 41 -9.79 -1.49 2.44
N VAL A 42 -8.54 -1.25 2.81
CA VAL A 42 -7.96 -1.73 4.08
C VAL A 42 -8.76 -1.19 5.28
N LYS A 43 -9.09 0.12 5.28
CA LYS A 43 -9.85 0.76 6.37
C LYS A 43 -11.28 0.22 6.48
N ALA A 44 -11.98 0.12 5.35
CA ALA A 44 -13.41 -0.19 5.30
C ALA A 44 -13.70 -1.69 5.44
N GLN A 45 -12.89 -2.56 4.85
CA GLN A 45 -13.17 -3.99 4.81
C GLN A 45 -12.33 -4.75 5.82
N LYS A 46 -10.99 -4.63 5.73
CA LYS A 46 -10.08 -5.46 6.53
C LYS A 46 -10.06 -5.09 8.01
N LEU A 47 -10.00 -3.78 8.31
CA LEU A 47 -9.89 -3.27 9.68
C LEU A 47 -11.23 -2.93 10.35
N SER A 48 -12.36 -3.16 9.67
CA SER A 48 -13.71 -2.87 10.20
C SER A 48 -14.64 -4.09 10.21
N GLY A 49 -14.10 -5.30 10.30
CA GLY A 49 -14.90 -6.51 10.52
C GLY A 49 -14.39 -7.78 9.85
N GLN A 50 -13.72 -7.67 8.70
CA GLN A 50 -13.33 -8.88 7.95
C GLN A 50 -12.12 -9.60 8.57
N VAL A 51 -11.10 -8.84 9.01
CA VAL A 51 -9.85 -9.40 9.56
C VAL A 51 -9.65 -8.98 11.01
N LEU A 52 -9.88 -7.70 11.30
CA LEU A 52 -9.84 -7.14 12.65
C LEU A 52 -11.12 -6.35 12.94
N ASN A 53 -11.60 -6.50 14.17
CA ASN A 53 -12.69 -5.68 14.69
C ASN A 53 -12.13 -4.38 15.28
N VAL A 54 -12.88 -3.29 15.11
CA VAL A 54 -12.49 -1.97 15.65
C VAL A 54 -12.76 -1.95 17.15
N ARG A 55 -11.71 -1.68 17.95
CA ARG A 55 -11.84 -1.34 19.37
C ARG A 55 -11.70 0.16 19.60
N THR A 56 -10.50 0.70 19.32
CA THR A 56 -10.18 2.14 19.52
C THR A 56 -10.03 2.92 18.20
N GLY A 57 -9.90 2.20 17.09
CA GLY A 57 -9.69 2.78 15.75
C GLY A 57 -8.29 3.35 15.47
N ARG A 58 -7.33 3.27 16.41
CA ARG A 58 -5.96 3.80 16.23
C ARG A 58 -5.29 3.24 14.98
N LEU A 59 -5.29 1.91 14.84
CA LEU A 59 -4.70 1.23 13.68
C LEU A 59 -5.38 1.67 12.38
N ARG A 60 -6.72 1.66 12.33
CA ARG A 60 -7.49 2.08 11.15
C ARG A 60 -7.18 3.51 10.72
N ARG A 61 -7.12 4.46 11.67
CA ARG A 61 -6.82 5.86 11.38
C ARG A 61 -5.37 6.08 10.92
N SER A 62 -4.45 5.23 11.36
CA SER A 62 -3.03 5.33 11.01
C SER A 62 -2.66 4.82 9.62
N ILE A 63 -3.59 4.17 8.90
CA ILE A 63 -3.32 3.68 7.54
C ILE A 63 -3.24 4.88 6.59
N ASN A 64 -2.06 5.11 6.04
CA ASN A 64 -1.77 6.20 5.12
C ASN A 64 -1.09 5.66 3.86
N HIS A 65 -1.06 6.50 2.83
CA HIS A 65 -0.35 6.20 1.59
C HIS A 65 0.70 7.29 1.31
N ARG A 66 1.74 6.94 0.56
CA ARG A 66 2.79 7.85 0.12
C ARG A 66 3.25 7.46 -1.27
N ILE A 67 3.40 8.45 -2.14
CA ILE A 67 4.02 8.24 -3.46
C ILE A 67 5.49 8.67 -3.39
N VAL A 68 6.36 7.82 -3.90
CA VAL A 68 7.80 8.09 -4.02
C VAL A 68 8.18 7.96 -5.48
N GLU A 69 8.88 8.97 -6.00
CA GLU A 69 9.44 8.96 -7.35
C GLU A 69 10.96 8.95 -7.29
N GLN A 70 11.57 8.02 -8.03
CA GLN A 70 13.01 7.86 -8.12
C GLN A 70 13.39 7.58 -9.58
N GLY A 71 13.90 8.60 -10.27
CA GLY A 71 14.24 8.50 -11.70
C GLY A 71 13.02 8.15 -12.54
N THR A 72 13.00 6.93 -13.09
CA THR A 72 11.89 6.38 -13.89
C THR A 72 10.91 5.53 -13.09
N ARG A 73 11.16 5.32 -11.79
CA ARG A 73 10.31 4.49 -10.92
C ARG A 73 9.33 5.36 -10.15
N ILE A 74 8.06 4.95 -10.18
CA ILE A 74 6.99 5.49 -9.35
C ILE A 74 6.54 4.36 -8.42
N THR A 75 6.57 4.59 -7.11
CA THR A 75 6.16 3.60 -6.11
C THR A 75 5.10 4.17 -5.19
N GLY A 76 3.97 3.46 -5.08
CA GLY A 76 2.92 3.75 -4.12
C GLY A 76 3.08 2.89 -2.88
N HIS A 77 3.32 3.51 -1.74
CA HIS A 77 3.38 2.85 -0.44
C HIS A 77 2.05 3.00 0.28
N VAL A 78 1.56 1.93 0.89
CA VAL A 78 0.40 1.95 1.80
C VAL A 78 0.79 1.19 3.06
N GLY A 79 0.61 1.81 4.23
CA GLY A 79 1.06 1.22 5.49
C GLY A 79 0.69 2.04 6.72
N THR A 80 1.32 1.70 7.84
CA THR A 80 1.11 2.33 9.15
C THR A 80 2.42 2.36 9.93
N ALA A 81 2.57 3.36 10.79
CA ALA A 81 3.66 3.48 11.76
C ALA A 81 3.32 2.90 13.15
N VAL A 82 2.15 2.27 13.30
CA VAL A 82 1.74 1.65 14.55
C VAL A 82 2.56 0.39 14.80
N GLU A 83 3.34 0.38 15.89
CA GLU A 83 4.27 -0.70 16.24
C GLU A 83 3.61 -2.08 16.19
N TYR A 84 2.49 -2.26 16.93
CA TYR A 84 1.77 -3.53 17.03
C TYR A 84 1.09 -4.00 15.73
N ALA A 85 1.12 -3.18 14.66
CA ALA A 85 0.51 -3.53 13.39
C ALA A 85 1.27 -4.67 12.70
N LYS A 86 2.60 -4.73 12.88
CA LYS A 86 3.46 -5.75 12.27
C LYS A 86 3.12 -7.14 12.81
N GLU A 87 2.99 -7.26 14.13
CA GLU A 87 2.64 -8.51 14.81
C GLU A 87 1.23 -8.94 14.44
N HIS A 88 0.29 -8.01 14.21
CA HIS A 88 -1.01 -8.38 13.65
C HIS A 88 -0.93 -8.85 12.19
N GLU A 89 -0.18 -8.18 11.33
CA GLU A 89 -0.09 -8.50 9.89
C GLU A 89 0.60 -9.85 9.63
N PHE A 90 1.67 -10.15 10.39
CA PHE A 90 2.52 -11.33 10.19
C PHE A 90 2.33 -12.42 11.24
N GLY A 91 1.62 -12.13 12.33
CA GLY A 91 1.59 -12.98 13.51
C GLY A 91 2.85 -12.80 14.36
N PHE A 92 2.82 -13.35 15.57
CA PHE A 92 3.96 -13.35 16.48
C PHE A 92 3.95 -14.62 17.34
N LYS A 93 5.08 -15.31 17.40
CA LYS A 93 5.27 -16.46 18.28
C LYS A 93 6.59 -16.31 19.02
N GLY A 94 6.52 -16.12 20.33
CA GLY A 94 7.71 -15.84 21.13
C GLY A 94 7.41 -15.58 22.60
N VAL A 95 8.46 -15.27 23.34
CA VAL A 95 8.37 -14.87 24.75
C VAL A 95 8.49 -13.35 24.82
N VAL A 96 7.54 -12.71 25.50
CA VAL A 96 7.54 -11.26 25.77
C VAL A 96 7.76 -11.06 27.26
N THR A 97 8.64 -10.13 27.61
CA THR A 97 8.82 -9.71 29.01
C THR A 97 7.81 -8.62 29.33
N VAL A 98 6.86 -8.93 30.21
CA VAL A 98 5.86 -7.97 30.70
C VAL A 98 6.44 -7.28 31.92
N ARG A 99 6.54 -5.95 31.86
CA ARG A 99 6.99 -5.13 32.99
C ARG A 99 5.94 -5.10 34.10
N GLU A 100 6.41 -4.86 35.32
CA GLU A 100 5.54 -4.66 36.46
C GLU A 100 4.59 -3.48 36.20
N HIS A 101 3.30 -3.66 36.50
CA HIS A 101 2.28 -2.63 36.32
C HIS A 101 1.09 -2.83 37.27
N LEU A 102 0.33 -1.77 37.48
CA LEU A 102 -0.93 -1.83 38.22
C LEU A 102 -2.07 -2.27 37.30
N ARG A 103 -2.87 -3.23 37.78
CA ARG A 103 -4.07 -3.70 37.10
C ARG A 103 -5.30 -3.49 37.98
N LYS A 104 -6.41 -3.07 37.38
CA LYS A 104 -7.71 -3.05 38.06
C LYS A 104 -8.26 -4.47 38.17
N ALA A 105 -8.46 -4.95 39.40
CA ALA A 105 -9.03 -6.26 39.70
C ALA A 105 -10.56 -6.21 39.73
N LYS A 106 -11.18 -7.40 39.75
CA LYS A 106 -12.64 -7.53 39.91
C LYS A 106 -13.05 -6.90 41.26
N GLY A 107 -14.00 -5.98 41.25
CA GLY A 107 -14.42 -5.21 42.43
C GLY A 107 -13.73 -3.85 42.62
N GLY A 108 -12.99 -3.35 41.62
CA GLY A 108 -12.50 -1.96 41.59
C GLY A 108 -11.17 -1.72 42.32
N LYS A 109 -10.69 -2.68 43.10
CA LYS A 109 -9.38 -2.63 43.77
C LYS A 109 -8.24 -2.70 42.74
N THR A 110 -7.18 -1.94 42.95
CA THR A 110 -5.94 -2.03 42.17
C THR A 110 -5.03 -3.12 42.76
N ALA A 111 -4.42 -3.92 41.89
CA ALA A 111 -3.46 -4.96 42.26
C ALA A 111 -2.18 -4.81 41.44
N THR A 112 -1.03 -5.03 42.07
CA THR A 112 0.27 -4.99 41.42
C THR A 112 0.54 -6.32 40.71
N VAL A 113 0.82 -6.26 39.41
CA VAL A 113 1.24 -7.41 38.60
C VAL A 113 2.75 -7.34 38.48
N ARG A 114 3.46 -8.28 39.10
CA ARG A 114 4.93 -8.37 39.03
C ARG A 114 5.42 -8.62 37.60
N ALA A 115 6.65 -8.20 37.33
CA ALA A 115 7.30 -8.48 36.05
C ALA A 115 7.40 -10.00 35.82
N HIS A 116 7.06 -10.45 34.61
CA HIS A 116 7.12 -11.87 34.25
C HIS A 116 7.23 -12.06 32.74
N SER A 117 7.69 -13.25 32.35
CA SER A 117 7.76 -13.65 30.95
C SER A 117 6.45 -14.32 30.54
N GLN A 118 5.89 -13.88 29.42
CA GLN A 118 4.67 -14.46 28.83
C GLN A 118 5.00 -15.09 27.49
N ARG A 119 4.65 -16.36 27.30
CA ARG A 119 4.67 -17.01 25.98
C ARG A 119 3.44 -16.57 25.20
N VAL A 120 3.64 -15.90 24.08
CA VAL A 120 2.59 -15.39 23.21
C VAL A 120 2.57 -16.19 21.90
N ASN A 121 1.38 -16.59 21.49
CA ASN A 121 1.11 -17.15 20.17
C ASN A 121 -0.04 -16.36 19.53
N LEU A 122 0.33 -15.34 18.76
CA LEU A 122 -0.57 -14.46 18.03
C LEU A 122 -0.65 -14.93 16.57
N PRO A 123 -1.82 -15.40 16.09
CA PRO A 123 -1.98 -15.78 14.69
C PRO A 123 -1.89 -14.56 13.77
N ALA A 124 -1.38 -14.77 12.56
CA ALA A 124 -1.33 -13.75 11.53
C ALA A 124 -2.73 -13.34 11.07
N ARG A 125 -2.95 -12.04 10.95
CA ARG A 125 -4.20 -11.42 10.50
C ARG A 125 -3.87 -10.42 9.40
N SER A 126 -3.55 -10.96 8.23
CA SER A 126 -3.13 -10.20 7.05
C SER A 126 -4.23 -9.25 6.58
N PHE A 127 -4.05 -7.95 6.81
CA PHE A 127 -4.94 -6.89 6.37
C PHE A 127 -4.34 -6.06 5.23
N LEU A 128 -3.02 -5.91 5.15
CA LEU A 128 -2.34 -5.23 4.04
C LEU A 128 -2.08 -6.19 2.88
N ARG A 129 -1.46 -7.35 3.13
CA ARG A 129 -1.08 -8.27 2.05
C ARG A 129 -2.31 -8.85 1.35
N SER A 130 -3.32 -9.25 2.11
CA SER A 130 -4.57 -9.76 1.55
C SER A 130 -5.30 -8.70 0.71
N ALA A 131 -5.37 -7.45 1.20
CA ALA A 131 -5.99 -6.36 0.44
C ALA A 131 -5.23 -6.07 -0.85
N LEU A 132 -3.89 -6.07 -0.81
CA LEU A 132 -3.06 -5.87 -2.00
C LEU A 132 -3.24 -7.00 -3.01
N ALA A 133 -3.24 -8.26 -2.56
CA ALA A 133 -3.41 -9.42 -3.43
C ALA A 133 -4.78 -9.38 -4.14
N GLU A 134 -5.85 -9.09 -3.41
CA GLU A 134 -7.19 -8.96 -3.98
C GLU A 134 -7.33 -7.77 -4.93
N SER A 135 -6.60 -6.68 -4.70
CA SER A 135 -6.65 -5.48 -5.55
C SER A 135 -5.66 -5.52 -6.71
N LEU A 136 -4.80 -6.54 -6.80
CA LEU A 136 -3.73 -6.61 -7.79
C LEU A 136 -4.24 -6.56 -9.23
N PHE A 137 -5.36 -7.23 -9.50
CA PHE A 137 -5.99 -7.24 -10.82
C PHE A 137 -6.44 -5.82 -11.24
N ASP A 138 -7.22 -5.16 -10.39
CA ASP A 138 -7.67 -3.77 -10.61
C ASP A 138 -6.51 -2.79 -10.81
N ILE A 139 -5.46 -2.92 -9.99
CA ILE A 139 -4.30 -2.05 -10.05
C ILE A 139 -3.59 -2.22 -11.39
N ARG A 140 -3.35 -3.46 -11.83
CA ARG A 140 -2.72 -3.74 -13.12
C ARG A 140 -3.54 -3.18 -14.28
N ALA A 141 -4.85 -3.44 -14.28
CA ALA A 141 -5.75 -2.94 -15.31
C ALA A 141 -5.73 -1.41 -15.37
N ALA A 142 -5.81 -0.73 -14.22
CA ALA A 142 -5.79 0.73 -14.16
C ALA A 142 -4.46 1.33 -14.66
N LEU A 143 -3.32 0.72 -14.34
CA LEU A 143 -2.01 1.17 -14.80
C LEU A 143 -1.84 0.97 -16.32
N GLN A 144 -2.27 -0.18 -16.84
CA GLN A 144 -2.27 -0.45 -18.29
C GLN A 144 -3.15 0.55 -19.04
N GLN A 145 -4.36 0.81 -18.54
CA GLN A 145 -5.28 1.78 -19.13
C GLN A 145 -4.73 3.21 -19.08
N ALA A 146 -4.08 3.59 -17.98
CA ALA A 146 -3.43 4.89 -17.85
C ALA A 146 -2.31 5.06 -18.87
N ALA A 147 -1.44 4.05 -19.02
CA ALA A 147 -0.37 4.08 -20.03
C ALA A 147 -0.92 4.17 -21.46
N HIS A 148 -1.90 3.32 -21.79
CA HIS A 148 -2.51 3.28 -23.12
C HIS A 148 -3.22 4.60 -23.46
N SER A 149 -4.06 5.10 -22.55
CA SER A 149 -4.79 6.36 -22.78
C SER A 149 -3.89 7.59 -22.83
N ALA A 150 -2.78 7.59 -22.10
CA ALA A 150 -1.80 8.67 -22.15
C ALA A 150 -1.01 8.64 -23.47
N ALA A 151 -0.56 7.46 -23.91
CA ALA A 151 0.09 7.30 -25.20
C ALA A 151 -0.83 7.73 -26.34
N LYS A 152 -2.08 7.23 -26.36
CA LYS A 152 -3.08 7.59 -27.37
C LYS A 152 -3.34 9.10 -27.39
N ARG A 153 -3.61 9.73 -26.25
CA ARG A 153 -3.82 11.19 -26.15
C ARG A 153 -2.61 12.03 -26.55
N ALA A 154 -1.40 11.50 -26.43
CA ALA A 154 -0.20 12.19 -26.85
C ALA A 154 0.01 12.09 -28.37
N PHE A 155 -0.43 10.98 -29.00
CA PHE A 155 -0.45 10.84 -30.45
C PHE A 155 -1.59 11.63 -31.12
N ASP A 156 -2.77 11.66 -30.51
CA ASP A 156 -3.99 12.28 -31.07
C ASP A 156 -4.02 13.82 -30.92
N ARG A 157 -3.09 14.44 -30.17
CA ARG A 157 -3.10 15.89 -29.87
C ARG A 157 -2.55 16.77 -31.00
N ARG A 158 -2.37 16.22 -32.21
CA ARG A 158 -1.97 16.91 -33.44
C ARG A 158 -2.64 16.27 -34.64
#